data_AF-A0A7J8R7H6-F1
#
_entry.id   AF-A0A7J8R7H6-F1
#
_cell.length_a   1.000
_cell.length_b   1.000
_cell.length_c   1.000
_cell.angle_alpha   90.00
_cell.angle_beta   90.00
_cell.angle_gamma   90.00
#
_symmetry.space_group_name_H-M   'P 1'
#
loop_
_entity.id
_entity.type
_entity.pdbx_description
1 polymer ?
#
loop_
_entity_poly.entity_id
_entity_poly.type
_entity_poly.pdbx_seq_one_letter_code
_entity_poly.pdbx_strand_id
1 'polypeptide(L)'
;MSLLVSLIPESVPSRTSSATKALVHHPKSGRELVSKLIRARVYTTDSASDTEGHGSHTASTAAGNNVINSEFYDDAIAIGAFHAAEKGVLVMQSADNSGTAGLQALDSTAPWILTFAASTTDHLFGLSINSFSLNTTKVPLVYGLQATSYCDEASARINTKYELDDVSFVVPLSAITLSSEDYDSVISYLNSTKEPKAEILRSETTKDKFAPIVASFSSRGPNSIVPDILKACIDISAPGVDILAAYSPVASPSTTTIDTRRVKYNIISGTSMSCPHVAGVAAYVKTFHPHWSPSAIKSALITTAFPMDAPRNQGAEFAYGSGHVNPVKAIDPGLVYDTVEGDNIRFLCSIGYDEGSIKIIAGNNTSCPKNSTKMLPRDFNYPTLTALVPAGKPFKVTFHRTVTNVAVARSTYNATIATP
;
A
#
# COMPACT_ATOMS: atom_id res chain seq x y z
N MET A 1 -18.19 -9.29 -20.67
CA MET A 1 -18.39 -8.89 -19.27
C MET A 1 -17.54 -7.66 -19.01
N SER A 2 -18.08 -6.59 -18.43
CA SER A 2 -17.34 -5.35 -18.17
C SER A 2 -16.96 -5.29 -16.70
N LEU A 3 -15.66 -5.16 -16.39
CA LEU A 3 -15.17 -4.96 -15.03
C LEU A 3 -14.92 -3.47 -14.81
N LEU A 4 -15.33 -2.96 -13.64
CA LEU A 4 -15.10 -1.58 -13.24
C LEU A 4 -14.29 -1.57 -11.94
N VAL A 5 -13.17 -0.85 -11.95
CA VAL A 5 -12.41 -0.53 -10.74
C VAL A 5 -12.75 0.91 -10.38
N SER A 6 -13.29 1.11 -9.18
CA SER A 6 -13.58 2.45 -8.64
C SER A 6 -12.43 2.87 -7.74
N LEU A 7 -12.08 4.14 -7.82
CA LEU A 7 -10.96 4.73 -7.11
C LEU A 7 -11.49 5.93 -6.35
N ILE A 8 -11.05 6.12 -5.11
CA ILE A 8 -11.48 7.21 -4.24
C ILE A 8 -10.28 8.13 -3.92
N PRO A 9 -9.62 8.73 -4.94
CA PRO A 9 -8.49 9.63 -4.70
C PRO A 9 -8.97 11.02 -4.26
N GLU A 10 -8.03 11.87 -3.86
CA GLU A 10 -8.29 13.30 -3.67
C GLU A 10 -8.64 14.02 -4.99
N SER A 11 -8.18 13.55 -6.16
CA SER A 11 -8.40 14.17 -7.50
C SER A 11 -8.04 13.23 -8.69
N VAL A 12 -8.30 13.60 -9.96
CA VAL A 12 -8.10 12.74 -11.17
C VAL A 12 -7.35 13.49 -12.33
N PRO A 13 -6.50 12.83 -13.16
CA PRO A 13 -5.70 13.51 -14.19
C PRO A 13 -6.46 14.06 -15.39
N SER A 14 -5.83 15.01 -16.09
CA SER A 14 -6.23 15.42 -17.44
C SER A 14 -5.40 14.75 -18.56
N ARG A 15 -6.13 14.14 -19.50
CA ARG A 15 -5.82 13.78 -20.92
C ARG A 15 -4.65 12.86 -21.33
N THR A 16 -3.58 12.62 -20.59
CA THR A 16 -2.39 11.93 -21.20
C THR A 16 -2.29 10.42 -21.00
N SER A 17 -2.70 9.83 -19.86
CA SER A 17 -2.64 8.37 -19.62
C SER A 17 -3.93 7.60 -19.96
N SER A 18 -5.01 8.34 -20.22
CA SER A 18 -6.33 7.80 -20.58
C SER A 18 -6.55 7.64 -22.09
N ALA A 19 -5.59 8.06 -22.93
CA ALA A 19 -5.72 8.02 -24.38
C ALA A 19 -5.29 6.65 -24.96
N THR A 20 -6.27 5.80 -25.28
CA THR A 20 -6.10 4.74 -26.29
C THR A 20 -7.42 4.58 -27.04
N LYS A 21 -7.38 4.59 -28.39
CA LYS A 21 -8.55 4.40 -29.26
C LYS A 21 -9.09 2.96 -29.09
N ALA A 22 -10.10 2.79 -28.24
CA ALA A 22 -11.03 1.66 -28.32
C ALA A 22 -12.41 2.21 -28.70
N LEU A 23 -12.83 1.91 -29.93
CA LEU A 23 -14.14 2.27 -30.49
C LEU A 23 -15.24 1.56 -29.68
N VAL A 24 -15.99 2.32 -28.88
CA VAL A 24 -17.33 1.93 -28.43
C VAL A 24 -18.23 3.14 -28.58
N HIS A 25 -19.22 3.02 -29.45
CA HIS A 25 -20.16 4.07 -29.81
C HIS A 25 -21.31 4.09 -28.79
N HIS A 26 -21.55 5.22 -28.12
CA HIS A 26 -22.87 5.52 -27.54
C HIS A 26 -23.14 7.03 -27.50
N PRO A 27 -24.37 7.50 -27.83
CA PRO A 27 -24.66 8.91 -28.01
C PRO A 27 -25.28 9.55 -26.76
N LYS A 28 -25.03 10.86 -26.61
CA LYS A 28 -25.65 11.85 -25.69
C LYS A 28 -24.91 12.17 -24.38
N SER A 29 -23.89 13.02 -24.47
CA SER A 29 -23.75 14.30 -23.72
C SER A 29 -22.36 14.90 -24.00
N GLY A 30 -22.28 16.24 -24.14
CA GLY A 30 -21.12 16.97 -24.66
C GLY A 30 -19.91 17.12 -23.73
N ARG A 31 -19.49 16.06 -23.03
CA ARG A 31 -18.15 15.95 -22.44
C ARG A 31 -17.56 14.60 -22.87
N GLU A 32 -16.48 14.61 -23.65
CA GLU A 32 -15.81 13.39 -24.11
C GLU A 32 -15.16 12.65 -22.93
N LEU A 33 -15.93 11.75 -22.32
CA LEU A 33 -15.40 10.64 -21.54
C LEU A 33 -14.79 9.65 -22.54
N VAL A 34 -13.47 9.44 -22.46
CA VAL A 34 -12.79 8.36 -23.22
C VAL A 34 -13.30 7.03 -22.67
N SER A 35 -13.45 6.00 -23.51
CA SER A 35 -13.96 4.66 -23.14
C SER A 35 -13.27 3.96 -21.95
N LYS A 36 -12.14 4.49 -21.45
CA LYS A 36 -11.38 4.00 -20.29
C LYS A 36 -11.70 4.71 -18.97
N LEU A 37 -12.03 6.01 -18.98
CA LEU A 37 -12.53 6.74 -17.80
C LEU A 37 -14.03 6.94 -17.96
N ILE A 38 -14.80 5.99 -17.43
CA ILE A 38 -16.23 5.88 -17.71
C ILE A 38 -17.06 6.84 -16.81
N ARG A 39 -16.56 7.16 -15.61
CA ARG A 39 -17.23 8.06 -14.67
C ARG A 39 -16.23 8.74 -13.73
N ALA A 40 -16.43 10.03 -13.45
CA ALA A 40 -15.77 10.76 -12.38
C ALA A 40 -16.84 11.46 -11.52
N ARG A 41 -16.68 11.45 -10.19
CA ARG A 41 -17.56 12.12 -9.22
C ARG A 41 -16.73 12.79 -8.15
N VAL A 42 -17.21 13.92 -7.65
CA VAL A 42 -16.63 14.68 -6.54
C VAL A 42 -17.70 14.85 -5.48
N TYR A 43 -17.29 14.77 -4.22
CA TYR A 43 -18.19 14.83 -3.06
C TYR A 43 -17.96 16.09 -2.21
N THR A 44 -17.13 17.03 -2.67
CA THR A 44 -16.92 18.38 -2.12
C THR A 44 -17.53 19.46 -3.04
N THR A 45 -17.45 20.73 -2.66
CA THR A 45 -17.92 21.88 -3.47
C THR A 45 -17.03 22.22 -4.68
N ASP A 46 -15.91 21.52 -4.88
CA ASP A 46 -14.88 21.85 -5.86
C ASP A 46 -14.80 20.89 -7.06
N SER A 47 -13.94 21.21 -8.03
CA SER A 47 -13.80 20.49 -9.29
C SER A 47 -13.01 19.17 -9.16
N ALA A 48 -13.21 18.23 -10.09
CA ALA A 48 -12.50 16.94 -10.13
C ALA A 48 -11.03 16.99 -10.61
N SER A 49 -10.51 18.19 -10.91
CA SER A 49 -9.21 18.37 -11.55
C SER A 49 -8.07 18.19 -10.55
N ASP A 50 -7.06 17.39 -10.90
CA ASP A 50 -5.85 17.23 -10.08
C ASP A 50 -4.79 18.31 -10.31
N THR A 51 -4.64 19.19 -9.33
CA THR A 51 -3.61 20.25 -9.28
C THR A 51 -2.36 19.86 -8.49
N GLU A 52 -2.44 18.85 -7.63
CA GLU A 52 -1.36 18.41 -6.73
C GLU A 52 -0.52 17.28 -7.35
N GLY A 53 -1.04 16.57 -8.35
CA GLY A 53 -0.35 15.45 -8.99
C GLY A 53 -0.53 14.13 -8.25
N HIS A 54 -0.78 14.17 -6.94
CA HIS A 54 -1.03 12.98 -6.12
C HIS A 54 -2.25 12.23 -6.65
N GLY A 55 -3.39 12.88 -6.90
CA GLY A 55 -4.57 12.22 -7.48
C GLY A 55 -4.38 11.74 -8.92
N SER A 56 -3.46 12.29 -9.70
CA SER A 56 -3.10 11.77 -11.03
C SER A 56 -2.24 10.52 -10.94
N HIS A 57 -1.34 10.51 -9.95
CA HIS A 57 -0.49 9.38 -9.63
C HIS A 57 -1.24 8.27 -8.88
N THR A 58 -2.29 8.65 -8.13
CA THR A 58 -3.14 7.81 -7.26
C THR A 58 -4.58 7.76 -7.72
N ALA A 59 -4.93 8.15 -8.96
CA ALA A 59 -6.17 7.76 -9.65
C ALA A 59 -6.08 6.27 -10.05
N SER A 60 -5.64 5.51 -9.05
CA SER A 60 -5.29 4.13 -8.91
C SER A 60 -5.14 3.72 -7.43
N THR A 61 -5.43 4.53 -6.38
CA THR A 61 -6.33 4.24 -5.20
C THR A 61 -6.25 5.25 -4.01
N ALA A 62 -7.42 5.28 -3.34
CA ALA A 62 -7.95 5.72 -2.04
C ALA A 62 -7.09 6.38 -0.96
N ALA A 63 -7.57 7.57 -0.55
CA ALA A 63 -7.16 8.34 0.62
C ALA A 63 -8.07 8.05 1.83
N GLY A 64 -7.43 7.90 3.00
CA GLY A 64 -8.04 8.03 4.32
C GLY A 64 -7.09 8.83 5.20
N ASN A 65 -7.62 9.69 6.07
CA ASN A 65 -6.84 10.43 7.03
C ASN A 65 -6.45 9.51 8.21
N ASN A 66 -5.30 9.72 8.84
CA ASN A 66 -4.83 8.86 9.93
C ASN A 66 -5.72 9.06 11.19
N VAL A 67 -6.35 7.99 11.68
CA VAL A 67 -7.19 7.99 12.89
C VAL A 67 -6.78 6.81 13.76
N ILE A 68 -5.86 7.08 14.69
CA ILE A 68 -5.34 6.07 15.62
C ILE A 68 -6.47 5.58 16.54
N ASN A 69 -6.73 4.26 16.53
CA ASN A 69 -7.66 3.55 17.43
C ASN A 69 -9.16 3.90 17.26
N SER A 70 -9.67 4.05 16.03
CA SER A 70 -11.13 4.10 15.81
C SER A 70 -11.75 2.70 15.81
N GLU A 71 -12.82 2.50 16.57
CA GLU A 71 -13.66 1.30 16.48
C GLU A 71 -14.36 1.24 15.11
N PHE A 72 -14.75 0.05 14.62
CA PHE A 72 -15.32 -0.07 13.27
C PHE A 72 -16.63 0.72 13.07
N TYR A 73 -17.37 1.01 14.14
CA TYR A 73 -18.59 1.82 14.07
C TYR A 73 -18.32 3.33 13.98
N ASP A 74 -17.07 3.77 14.15
CA ASP A 74 -16.63 5.17 14.01
C ASP A 74 -15.69 5.36 12.80
N ASP A 75 -15.30 4.27 12.14
CA ASP A 75 -14.51 4.28 10.91
C ASP A 75 -15.40 4.25 9.66
N ALA A 76 -15.49 5.40 8.99
CA ALA A 76 -16.25 5.54 7.75
C ALA A 76 -15.75 4.60 6.61
N ILE A 77 -14.46 4.29 6.57
CA ILE A 77 -13.88 3.35 5.58
C ILE A 77 -14.31 1.93 5.92
N ALA A 78 -14.23 1.52 7.18
CA ALA A 78 -14.71 0.21 7.62
C ALA A 78 -16.20 0.02 7.32
N ILE A 79 -17.05 1.01 7.62
CA ILE A 79 -18.49 0.99 7.34
C ILE A 79 -18.76 0.91 5.83
N GLY A 80 -18.11 1.78 5.05
CA GLY A 80 -18.26 1.76 3.59
C GLY A 80 -17.81 0.44 2.96
N ALA A 81 -16.70 -0.11 3.45
CA ALA A 81 -16.17 -1.39 3.00
C ALA A 81 -17.04 -2.58 3.39
N PHE A 82 -17.68 -2.53 4.56
CA PHE A 82 -18.64 -3.56 4.99
C PHE A 82 -19.78 -3.65 3.97
N HIS A 83 -20.42 -2.52 3.66
CA HIS A 83 -21.50 -2.48 2.69
C HIS A 83 -21.08 -2.86 1.26
N ALA A 84 -19.84 -2.56 0.88
CA ALA A 84 -19.29 -2.99 -0.40
C ALA A 84 -19.09 -4.50 -0.45
N ALA A 85 -18.52 -5.09 0.61
CA ALA A 85 -18.28 -6.52 0.73
C ALA A 85 -19.60 -7.32 0.69
N GLU A 86 -20.63 -6.88 1.42
CA GLU A 86 -21.97 -7.49 1.39
C GLU A 86 -22.64 -7.42 0.00
N LYS A 87 -22.16 -6.53 -0.89
CA LYS A 87 -22.59 -6.41 -2.29
C LYS A 87 -21.63 -7.08 -3.28
N GLY A 88 -20.69 -7.89 -2.79
CA GLY A 88 -19.73 -8.60 -3.62
C GLY A 88 -18.63 -7.72 -4.21
N VAL A 89 -18.36 -6.56 -3.62
CA VAL A 89 -17.30 -5.63 -4.04
C VAL A 89 -16.16 -5.67 -3.02
N LEU A 90 -14.97 -6.07 -3.47
CA LEU A 90 -13.76 -6.05 -2.64
C LEU A 90 -13.27 -4.61 -2.46
N VAL A 91 -13.03 -4.22 -1.22
CA VAL A 91 -12.37 -2.95 -0.87
C VAL A 91 -10.94 -3.22 -0.45
N MET A 92 -10.05 -2.35 -0.90
CA MET A 92 -8.62 -2.43 -0.73
C MET A 92 -8.12 -1.12 -0.12
N GLN A 93 -7.25 -1.20 0.88
CA GLN A 93 -6.71 -0.03 1.56
C GLN A 93 -5.22 -0.18 1.82
N SER A 94 -4.48 0.91 1.62
CA SER A 94 -3.04 0.95 1.88
C SER A 94 -2.76 0.93 3.37
N ALA A 95 -1.62 0.33 3.75
CA ALA A 95 -1.17 0.27 5.13
C ALA A 95 -0.77 1.62 5.75
N ASP A 96 -0.72 2.72 5.00
CA ASP A 96 -0.17 4.02 5.41
C ASP A 96 1.39 4.05 5.42
N ASN A 97 1.95 5.25 5.55
CA ASN A 97 3.38 5.54 5.41
C ASN A 97 4.04 5.99 6.73
N SER A 98 3.56 5.48 7.86
CA SER A 98 3.99 5.89 9.21
C SER A 98 5.12 5.01 9.81
N GLY A 99 5.59 4.01 9.07
CA GLY A 99 6.76 3.18 9.38
C GLY A 99 6.64 2.41 10.70
N THR A 100 7.70 2.46 11.53
CA THR A 100 7.78 1.82 12.84
C THR A 100 7.46 2.78 14.00
N ALA A 101 6.93 3.98 13.73
CA ALA A 101 6.59 4.97 14.74
C ALA A 101 5.39 4.49 15.58
N GLY A 102 5.66 3.56 16.49
CA GLY A 102 4.68 2.82 17.27
C GLY A 102 4.35 1.47 16.64
N LEU A 103 4.48 0.40 17.42
CA LEU A 103 3.87 -0.92 17.15
C LEU A 103 2.34 -0.76 17.17
N GLN A 104 1.75 -0.02 16.22
CA GLN A 104 0.31 0.33 16.17
C GLN A 104 -0.09 1.30 15.03
N ALA A 105 0.78 1.62 14.07
CA ALA A 105 0.54 2.69 13.09
C ALA A 105 -0.41 2.33 11.92
N LEU A 106 -1.24 1.31 12.08
CA LEU A 106 -2.15 0.80 11.04
C LEU A 106 -3.60 1.08 11.39
N ASP A 107 -4.27 1.81 10.49
CA ASP A 107 -5.67 2.19 10.66
C ASP A 107 -6.64 1.24 9.94
N SER A 108 -6.18 0.56 8.88
CA SER A 108 -7.01 -0.39 8.15
C SER A 108 -7.06 -1.76 8.84
N THR A 109 -8.07 -1.94 9.68
CA THR A 109 -8.12 -3.06 10.64
C THR A 109 -9.31 -3.98 10.44
N ALA A 110 -10.25 -3.62 9.58
CA ALA A 110 -11.47 -4.39 9.34
C ALA A 110 -11.19 -5.63 8.46
N PRO A 111 -11.66 -6.83 8.85
CA PRO A 111 -11.29 -8.07 8.16
C PRO A 111 -11.87 -8.18 6.73
N TRP A 112 -12.91 -7.42 6.41
CA TRP A 112 -13.49 -7.34 5.06
C TRP A 112 -12.74 -6.39 4.11
N ILE A 113 -11.69 -5.71 4.57
CA ILE A 113 -10.79 -4.89 3.75
C ILE A 113 -9.53 -5.69 3.43
N LEU A 114 -9.09 -5.72 2.17
CA LEU A 114 -7.76 -6.24 1.81
C LEU A 114 -6.72 -5.14 1.99
N THR A 115 -5.80 -5.33 2.91
CA THR A 115 -4.82 -4.31 3.27
C THR A 115 -3.41 -4.71 2.88
N PHE A 116 -2.59 -3.77 2.39
CA PHE A 116 -1.31 -4.13 1.79
C PHE A 116 -0.19 -3.12 2.06
N ALA A 117 1.03 -3.64 2.12
CA ALA A 117 2.27 -2.89 2.32
C ALA A 117 2.88 -2.41 1.00
N ALA A 118 3.85 -1.51 1.11
CA ALA A 118 4.76 -1.16 0.02
C ALA A 118 6.04 -1.97 0.15
N SER A 119 6.51 -2.54 -0.96
CA SER A 119 7.85 -3.12 -1.06
C SER A 119 8.62 -2.59 -2.26
N THR A 120 9.93 -2.74 -2.19
CA THR A 120 10.88 -2.42 -3.25
C THR A 120 10.70 -3.34 -4.46
N THR A 121 11.14 -2.86 -5.62
CA THR A 121 11.33 -3.68 -6.82
C THR A 121 12.81 -4.00 -6.99
N ASP A 122 13.17 -4.82 -7.97
CA ASP A 122 14.56 -5.09 -8.30
C ASP A 122 15.27 -3.89 -8.94
N HIS A 123 14.59 -2.77 -9.17
CA HIS A 123 15.17 -1.53 -9.68
C HIS A 123 15.47 -0.54 -8.54
N LEU A 124 16.72 -0.10 -8.42
CA LEU A 124 17.20 0.84 -7.41
C LEU A 124 17.83 2.07 -8.08
N PHE A 125 17.37 3.28 -7.73
CA PHE A 125 17.85 4.56 -8.29
C PHE A 125 18.92 5.27 -7.43
N GLY A 126 19.37 4.64 -6.33
CA GLY A 126 20.14 5.29 -5.26
C GLY A 126 19.20 5.95 -4.24
N LEU A 127 19.68 6.94 -3.50
CA LEU A 127 18.86 7.66 -2.48
C LEU A 127 18.27 8.99 -3.00
N SER A 128 18.49 9.33 -4.27
CA SER A 128 18.04 10.58 -4.88
C SER A 128 17.91 10.43 -6.39
N ILE A 129 16.87 11.04 -6.98
CA ILE A 129 16.63 11.02 -8.43
C ILE A 129 17.00 12.37 -9.07
N ASN A 130 18.17 12.42 -9.68
CA ASN A 130 18.65 13.53 -10.49
C ASN A 130 18.20 13.34 -11.94
N SER A 131 17.27 14.18 -12.41
CA SER A 131 16.74 14.10 -13.77
C SER A 131 17.63 14.77 -14.83
N PHE A 132 18.66 15.51 -14.41
CA PHE A 132 19.61 16.20 -15.28
C PHE A 132 21.04 16.12 -14.73
N SER A 133 22.02 16.22 -15.63
CA SER A 133 23.44 16.36 -15.30
C SER A 133 23.88 17.80 -15.55
N LEU A 134 24.76 18.32 -14.69
CA LEU A 134 25.41 19.62 -14.86
C LEU A 134 26.57 19.53 -15.87
N ASN A 135 26.33 19.04 -17.10
CA ASN A 135 27.26 18.99 -18.23
C ASN A 135 28.75 19.25 -17.87
N THR A 136 29.42 18.28 -17.23
CA THR A 136 30.87 18.25 -16.89
C THR A 136 31.43 19.37 -15.99
N THR A 137 30.59 20.26 -15.46
CA THR A 137 31.06 21.32 -14.55
C THR A 137 31.18 20.81 -13.13
N LYS A 138 32.40 20.42 -12.73
CA LYS A 138 32.72 20.23 -11.32
C LYS A 138 32.46 21.54 -10.56
N VAL A 139 31.58 21.49 -9.57
CA VAL A 139 31.24 22.64 -8.73
C VAL A 139 32.11 22.65 -7.48
N PRO A 140 32.46 23.83 -6.94
CA PRO A 140 33.10 23.93 -5.63
C PRO A 140 32.23 23.23 -4.57
N LEU A 141 32.84 22.34 -3.80
CA LEU A 141 32.19 21.69 -2.68
C LEU A 141 32.47 22.52 -1.42
N VAL A 142 31.42 22.89 -0.69
CA VAL A 142 31.54 23.68 0.54
C VAL A 142 30.73 23.03 1.64
N TYR A 143 31.20 23.15 2.88
CA TYR A 143 30.42 22.68 4.02
C TYR A 143 29.26 23.64 4.27
N GLY A 144 28.04 23.15 4.47
CA GLY A 144 26.86 24.03 4.47
C GLY A 144 26.87 25.12 5.55
N LEU A 145 27.51 24.89 6.71
CA LEU A 145 27.74 25.93 7.73
C LEU A 145 28.58 27.11 7.22
N GLN A 146 29.41 26.90 6.20
CA GLN A 146 30.24 27.93 5.58
C GLN A 146 29.48 28.68 4.48
N ALA A 147 28.41 28.10 3.94
CA ALA A 147 27.70 28.61 2.78
C ALA A 147 26.50 29.52 3.16
N THR A 148 26.02 29.46 4.41
CA THR A 148 24.82 30.21 4.81
C THR A 148 24.76 30.40 6.33
N SER A 149 24.32 31.58 6.75
CA SER A 149 24.03 31.92 8.15
C SER A 149 22.63 31.49 8.62
N TYR A 150 21.79 31.03 7.69
CA TYR A 150 20.39 30.67 7.92
C TYR A 150 20.12 29.16 7.91
N CYS A 151 21.09 28.35 7.45
CA CYS A 151 20.98 26.89 7.46
C CYS A 151 21.87 26.37 8.59
N ASP A 152 21.27 25.86 9.66
CA ASP A 152 22.03 25.19 10.73
C ASP A 152 22.61 23.86 10.23
N GLU A 153 23.55 23.29 10.98
CA GLU A 153 24.21 22.04 10.59
C GLU A 153 23.22 20.91 10.33
N ALA A 154 22.10 20.89 11.06
CA ALA A 154 21.01 19.91 10.93
C ALA A 154 20.15 20.10 9.67
N SER A 155 20.10 21.30 9.10
CA SER A 155 19.39 21.62 7.85
C SER A 155 20.30 21.54 6.62
N ALA A 156 21.60 21.83 6.81
CA ALA A 156 22.64 21.71 5.80
C ALA A 156 23.07 20.27 5.55
N ARG A 157 23.09 19.47 6.62
CA ARG A 157 22.79 18.05 6.51
C ARG A 157 21.34 18.00 6.07
N ILE A 158 21.06 17.97 4.78
CA ILE A 158 19.85 17.28 4.33
C ILE A 158 20.12 15.79 4.60
N ASN A 159 20.25 15.44 5.88
CA ASN A 159 19.72 14.20 6.38
C ASN A 159 18.23 14.45 6.19
N THR A 160 17.67 13.87 5.13
CA THR A 160 16.21 13.74 5.07
C THR A 160 15.82 13.32 6.47
N LYS A 161 14.92 14.06 7.11
CA LYS A 161 14.47 13.83 8.49
C LYS A 161 13.94 12.39 8.74
N TYR A 162 13.96 11.58 7.69
CA TYR A 162 13.73 10.16 7.62
C TYR A 162 15.02 9.53 7.04
N GLU A 163 15.79 8.83 7.88
CA GLU A 163 16.81 7.85 7.47
C GLU A 163 16.09 6.69 6.75
N LEU A 164 15.64 6.92 5.52
CA LEU A 164 15.02 5.89 4.68
C LEU A 164 16.02 5.54 3.59
N ASP A 165 16.89 4.57 3.89
CA ASP A 165 17.93 4.09 2.97
C ASP A 165 17.36 3.35 1.75
N ASP A 166 16.04 3.23 1.65
CA ASP A 166 15.32 2.43 0.67
C ASP A 166 14.36 3.25 -0.20
N VAL A 167 14.39 4.58 -0.14
CA VAL A 167 13.50 5.45 -0.94
C VAL A 167 14.28 6.55 -1.66
N SER A 168 13.95 6.75 -2.94
CA SER A 168 14.48 7.85 -3.72
C SER A 168 13.47 9.00 -3.81
N PHE A 169 13.93 10.24 -3.59
CA PHE A 169 13.11 11.44 -3.82
C PHE A 169 13.56 12.20 -5.06
N VAL A 170 12.59 12.71 -5.82
CA VAL A 170 12.84 13.66 -6.91
C VAL A 170 13.08 15.04 -6.30
N VAL A 171 14.29 15.58 -6.49
CA VAL A 171 14.73 16.85 -5.90
C VAL A 171 14.77 17.98 -6.95
N PRO A 172 14.51 19.25 -6.56
CA PRO A 172 14.53 20.40 -7.47
C PRO A 172 15.93 20.77 -7.97
N LEU A 173 16.95 20.48 -7.15
CA LEU A 173 18.37 20.71 -7.44
C LEU A 173 19.09 19.37 -7.44
N SER A 174 20.19 19.25 -8.19
CA SER A 174 21.02 18.06 -8.15
C SER A 174 21.51 17.80 -6.73
N ALA A 175 21.15 16.65 -6.17
CA ALA A 175 21.53 16.25 -4.82
C ALA A 175 21.92 14.78 -4.80
N ILE A 176 22.63 14.37 -3.76
CA ILE A 176 22.91 12.97 -3.45
C ILE A 176 22.85 12.80 -1.94
N THR A 177 22.14 11.78 -1.48
CA THR A 177 22.21 11.33 -0.09
C THR A 177 23.32 10.29 0.01
N LEU A 178 24.14 10.40 1.05
CA LEU A 178 25.32 9.55 1.24
C LEU A 178 25.11 8.67 2.49
N SER A 179 25.64 7.45 2.43
CA SER A 179 25.81 6.64 3.64
C SER A 179 26.77 7.33 4.62
N SER A 180 26.77 6.93 5.89
CA SER A 180 27.72 7.49 6.87
C SER A 180 29.19 7.31 6.42
N GLU A 181 29.52 6.17 5.83
CA GLU A 181 30.88 5.86 5.36
C GLU A 181 31.29 6.72 4.14
N ASP A 182 30.37 6.90 3.19
CA ASP A 182 30.60 7.76 2.03
C ASP A 182 30.68 9.24 2.43
N TYR A 183 29.86 9.66 3.39
CA TYR A 183 29.90 11.00 3.95
C TYR A 183 31.26 11.30 4.58
N ASP A 184 31.76 10.40 5.44
CA ASP A 184 33.08 10.55 6.07
C ASP A 184 34.20 10.62 5.03
N SER A 185 34.08 9.86 3.94
CA SER A 185 34.99 9.90 2.81
C SER A 185 34.97 11.27 2.10
N VAL A 186 33.78 11.86 1.91
CA VAL A 186 33.62 13.20 1.34
C VAL A 186 34.18 14.28 2.26
N ILE A 187 33.98 14.17 3.58
CA ILE A 187 34.55 15.10 4.57
C ILE A 187 36.08 15.01 4.60
N SER A 188 36.63 13.80 4.52
CA SER A 188 38.08 13.59 4.39
C SER A 188 38.64 14.26 3.13
N TYR A 189 37.98 14.11 1.99
CA TYR A 189 38.35 14.78 0.74
C TYR A 189 38.29 16.31 0.87
N LEU A 190 37.21 16.86 1.46
CA LEU A 190 37.05 18.30 1.71
C LEU A 190 38.23 18.89 2.50
N ASN A 191 38.73 18.16 3.51
CA ASN A 191 39.85 18.61 4.34
C ASN A 191 41.23 18.40 3.69
N SER A 192 41.31 17.57 2.65
CA SER A 192 42.58 17.23 1.98
C SER A 192 43.07 18.26 0.97
N THR A 193 42.19 19.13 0.47
CA THR A 193 42.49 20.11 -0.58
C THR A 193 41.90 21.48 -0.27
N LYS A 194 42.56 22.54 -0.75
CA LYS A 194 42.08 23.93 -0.60
C LYS A 194 40.98 24.30 -1.59
N GLU A 195 40.84 23.55 -2.68
CA GLU A 195 39.82 23.76 -3.71
C GLU A 195 39.06 22.46 -4.01
N PRO A 196 38.29 21.94 -3.04
CA PRO A 196 37.50 20.74 -3.27
C PRO A 196 36.42 21.02 -4.32
N LYS A 197 36.36 20.17 -5.34
CA LYS A 197 35.32 20.21 -6.39
C LYS A 197 34.72 18.83 -6.58
N ALA A 198 33.42 18.79 -6.84
CA ALA A 198 32.65 17.56 -7.04
C ALA A 198 31.65 17.72 -8.20
N GLU A 199 31.19 16.61 -8.76
CA GLU A 199 30.12 16.56 -9.75
C GLU A 199 29.06 15.58 -9.26
N ILE A 200 27.79 15.99 -9.33
CA ILE A 200 26.66 15.11 -9.05
C ILE A 200 26.14 14.61 -10.40
N LEU A 201 26.23 13.30 -10.60
CA LEU A 201 25.81 12.65 -11.84
C LEU A 201 24.28 12.48 -11.86
N ARG A 202 23.78 12.25 -13.08
CA ARG A 202 22.40 11.80 -13.30
C ARG A 202 22.20 10.44 -12.63
N SER A 203 21.03 10.20 -12.04
CA SER A 203 20.73 8.90 -11.43
C SER A 203 20.64 7.80 -12.48
N GLU A 204 21.23 6.66 -12.16
CA GLU A 204 21.18 5.43 -12.94
C GLU A 204 20.45 4.34 -12.14
N THR A 205 19.93 3.34 -12.84
CA THR A 205 19.25 2.20 -12.19
C THR A 205 20.21 1.04 -12.04
N THR A 206 20.22 0.44 -10.86
CA THR A 206 20.95 -0.79 -10.56
C THR A 206 19.96 -1.88 -10.15
N LYS A 207 20.40 -3.14 -10.25
CA LYS A 207 19.59 -4.28 -9.85
C LYS A 207 19.81 -4.64 -8.39
N ASP A 208 18.77 -4.53 -7.58
CA ASP A 208 18.76 -5.05 -6.22
C ASP A 208 18.38 -6.53 -6.21
N LYS A 209 19.29 -7.37 -5.73
CA LYS A 209 19.08 -8.83 -5.63
C LYS A 209 18.29 -9.22 -4.39
N PHE A 210 18.09 -8.29 -3.46
CA PHE A 210 17.44 -8.52 -2.18
C PHE A 210 15.98 -8.09 -2.17
N ALA A 211 15.53 -7.43 -3.24
CA ALA A 211 14.12 -7.14 -3.47
C ALA A 211 13.29 -8.45 -3.63
N PRO A 212 12.01 -8.45 -3.18
CA PRO A 212 11.31 -7.34 -2.54
C PRO A 212 11.64 -7.24 -1.04
N ILE A 213 11.84 -6.01 -0.56
CA ILE A 213 11.96 -5.66 0.86
C ILE A 213 10.83 -4.69 1.20
N VAL A 214 10.19 -4.86 2.35
CA VAL A 214 9.15 -3.94 2.83
C VAL A 214 9.77 -2.58 3.11
N ALA A 215 9.15 -1.54 2.54
CA ALA A 215 9.64 -0.19 2.69
C ALA A 215 9.67 0.25 4.17
N SER A 216 10.68 1.01 4.54
CA SER A 216 10.88 1.60 5.87
C SER A 216 9.65 2.40 6.31
N PHE A 217 9.09 3.23 5.43
CA PHE A 217 7.88 4.02 5.66
C PHE A 217 6.61 3.18 5.74
N SER A 218 6.56 1.97 5.18
CA SER A 218 5.32 1.18 5.18
C SER A 218 4.92 0.90 6.63
N SER A 219 3.72 1.31 7.04
CA SER A 219 3.28 1.06 8.41
C SER A 219 3.22 -0.44 8.66
N ARG A 220 3.57 -0.82 9.88
CA ARG A 220 3.67 -2.22 10.30
C ARG A 220 2.64 -2.54 11.35
N GLY A 221 2.25 -3.80 11.36
CA GLY A 221 1.42 -4.36 12.41
C GLY A 221 2.02 -4.07 13.79
N PRO A 222 1.17 -4.01 14.82
CA PRO A 222 -0.09 -4.72 14.79
C PRO A 222 -1.37 -3.80 14.98
N ASN A 223 -2.60 -4.15 14.48
CA ASN A 223 -4.01 -3.62 14.76
C ASN A 223 -4.53 -3.54 16.23
N SER A 224 -4.76 -2.36 16.79
CA SER A 224 -5.14 -2.16 18.21
C SER A 224 -6.47 -2.80 18.68
N ILE A 225 -7.43 -3.08 17.81
CA ILE A 225 -8.84 -3.37 18.14
C ILE A 225 -9.08 -4.86 18.43
N VAL A 226 -8.56 -5.77 17.60
CA VAL A 226 -8.80 -7.22 17.76
C VAL A 226 -7.49 -8.02 17.75
N PRO A 227 -6.88 -8.25 18.93
CA PRO A 227 -5.65 -9.02 19.03
C PRO A 227 -5.81 -10.48 18.60
N ASP A 228 -6.97 -11.11 18.77
CA ASP A 228 -7.14 -12.54 18.44
C ASP A 228 -7.32 -12.84 16.94
N ILE A 229 -7.46 -11.82 16.10
CA ILE A 229 -7.25 -11.90 14.64
C ILE A 229 -5.94 -11.16 14.32
N LEU A 230 -4.92 -11.29 15.18
CA LEU A 230 -3.79 -10.35 15.28
C LEU A 230 -3.27 -9.96 13.88
N LYS A 231 -3.67 -8.77 13.44
CA LYS A 231 -2.76 -7.65 13.28
C LYS A 231 -1.55 -7.80 12.32
N ALA A 232 -1.56 -8.70 11.35
CA ALA A 232 -0.96 -8.36 10.07
C ALA A 232 -2.04 -7.58 9.33
N CYS A 233 -2.21 -6.28 9.63
CA CYS A 233 -3.16 -5.52 8.79
C CYS A 233 -2.69 -5.61 7.35
N ILE A 234 -1.39 -5.74 7.16
CA ILE A 234 -0.85 -6.11 5.88
C ILE A 234 -1.22 -7.58 5.61
N ASP A 235 -2.15 -7.79 4.70
CA ASP A 235 -2.49 -9.11 4.16
C ASP A 235 -1.40 -9.59 3.20
N ILE A 236 -0.88 -8.66 2.37
CA ILE A 236 0.14 -8.90 1.35
C ILE A 236 0.98 -7.63 1.13
N SER A 237 2.13 -7.76 0.48
CA SER A 237 2.94 -6.65 -0.01
C SER A 237 2.89 -6.56 -1.54
N ALA A 238 3.05 -5.35 -2.08
CA ALA A 238 3.15 -5.12 -3.52
C ALA A 238 4.11 -3.95 -3.83
N PRO A 239 4.55 -3.79 -5.09
CA PRO A 239 5.48 -2.73 -5.48
C PRO A 239 4.96 -1.34 -5.14
N GLY A 240 5.68 -0.63 -4.28
CA GLY A 240 5.29 0.71 -3.81
C GLY A 240 6.44 1.70 -3.68
N VAL A 241 7.65 1.32 -4.06
CA VAL A 241 8.85 2.17 -4.02
C VAL A 241 9.33 2.46 -5.43
N ASP A 242 9.65 3.71 -5.69
CA ASP A 242 10.18 4.25 -6.94
C ASP A 242 9.33 3.87 -8.16
N ILE A 243 8.01 4.02 -8.02
CA ILE A 243 7.04 3.65 -9.05
C ILE A 243 6.90 4.80 -10.05
N LEU A 244 7.27 4.53 -11.31
CA LEU A 244 7.06 5.42 -12.43
C LEU A 244 5.60 5.35 -12.91
N ALA A 245 4.85 6.44 -12.76
CA ALA A 245 3.49 6.54 -13.29
C ALA A 245 3.20 7.89 -13.93
N ALA A 246 2.02 8.01 -14.55
CA ALA A 246 1.58 9.27 -15.13
C ALA A 246 1.38 10.33 -14.04
N TYR A 247 1.69 11.58 -14.35
CA TYR A 247 1.65 12.67 -13.40
C TYR A 247 0.95 13.90 -13.98
N SER A 248 0.44 14.77 -13.10
CA SER A 248 -0.24 15.99 -13.53
C SER A 248 0.75 16.90 -14.26
N PRO A 249 0.44 17.38 -15.48
CA PRO A 249 1.34 18.23 -16.25
C PRO A 249 1.48 19.64 -15.67
N VAL A 250 0.70 19.98 -14.64
CA VAL A 250 0.76 21.28 -13.94
C VAL A 250 1.43 21.19 -12.57
N ALA A 251 1.59 19.98 -12.03
CA ALA A 251 2.26 19.74 -10.75
C ALA A 251 3.78 19.65 -10.93
N SER A 252 4.54 20.07 -9.90
CA SER A 252 5.99 19.92 -9.90
C SER A 252 6.38 18.48 -9.52
N PRO A 253 7.42 17.90 -10.14
CA PRO A 253 7.81 16.52 -9.88
C PRO A 253 8.41 16.32 -8.48
N SER A 254 8.99 17.35 -7.88
CA SER A 254 9.46 17.31 -6.49
C SER A 254 8.40 17.71 -5.47
N THR A 255 7.16 18.01 -5.88
CA THR A 255 6.06 18.55 -5.05
C THR A 255 6.35 19.89 -4.36
N THR A 256 7.52 20.49 -4.60
CA THR A 256 7.88 21.80 -4.05
C THR A 256 7.45 22.94 -4.95
N THR A 257 7.15 24.10 -4.37
CA THR A 257 6.78 25.32 -5.12
C THR A 257 7.96 25.95 -5.86
N ILE A 258 9.19 25.65 -5.44
CA ILE A 258 10.42 26.12 -6.08
C ILE A 258 10.74 25.38 -7.38
N ASP A 259 10.18 24.19 -7.57
CA ASP A 259 10.40 23.36 -8.75
C ASP A 259 9.45 23.75 -9.89
N THR A 260 10.03 24.40 -10.90
CA THR A 260 9.30 24.87 -12.08
C THR A 260 9.17 23.80 -13.17
N ARG A 261 9.82 22.63 -13.01
CA ARG A 261 9.76 21.54 -13.99
C ARG A 261 8.35 20.96 -14.07
N ARG A 262 7.95 20.52 -15.26
CA ARG A 262 6.67 19.83 -15.51
C ARG A 262 6.94 18.58 -16.31
N VAL A 263 6.39 17.46 -15.86
CA VAL A 263 6.66 16.14 -16.41
C VAL A 263 5.35 15.42 -16.71
N LYS A 264 5.37 14.51 -17.68
CA LYS A 264 4.22 13.65 -17.99
C LYS A 264 4.17 12.39 -17.12
N TYR A 265 5.33 12.01 -16.60
CA TYR A 265 5.53 10.86 -15.74
C TYR A 265 6.42 11.28 -14.58
N ASN A 266 6.14 10.77 -13.40
CA ASN A 266 6.92 10.99 -12.20
C ASN A 266 7.22 9.66 -11.51
N ILE A 267 8.26 9.66 -10.68
CA ILE A 267 8.64 8.52 -9.85
C ILE A 267 8.35 8.92 -8.41
N ILE A 268 7.42 8.23 -7.75
CA ILE A 268 7.14 8.44 -6.33
C ILE A 268 6.98 7.11 -5.60
N SER A 269 7.07 7.20 -4.28
CA SER A 269 7.04 6.07 -3.36
C SER A 269 5.91 6.26 -2.35
N GLY A 270 5.30 5.15 -1.94
CA GLY A 270 4.21 5.12 -0.97
C GLY A 270 3.40 3.83 -1.05
N THR A 271 2.71 3.49 0.04
CA THR A 271 1.68 2.44 0.03
C THR A 271 0.52 2.79 -0.91
N SER A 272 0.32 4.08 -1.21
CA SER A 272 -0.57 4.55 -2.27
C SER A 272 -0.17 4.03 -3.66
N MET A 273 1.09 3.68 -3.90
CA MET A 273 1.57 3.15 -5.18
C MET A 273 1.45 1.62 -5.25
N SER A 274 1.47 0.93 -4.12
CA SER A 274 1.23 -0.51 -4.07
C SER A 274 -0.25 -0.87 -4.23
N CYS A 275 -1.16 0.01 -3.81
CA CYS A 275 -2.59 -0.21 -4.01
C CYS A 275 -3.03 -0.41 -5.48
N PRO A 276 -2.62 0.42 -6.45
CA PRO A 276 -2.86 0.21 -7.88
C PRO A 276 -2.54 -1.20 -8.35
N HIS A 277 -1.42 -1.74 -7.88
CA HIS A 277 -0.93 -3.04 -8.26
C HIS A 277 -1.88 -4.11 -7.73
N VAL A 278 -2.19 -4.09 -6.43
CA VAL A 278 -3.10 -5.05 -5.81
C VAL A 278 -4.49 -4.97 -6.45
N ALA A 279 -5.02 -3.77 -6.69
CA ALA A 279 -6.31 -3.58 -7.35
C ALA A 279 -6.32 -4.13 -8.78
N GLY A 280 -5.24 -3.91 -9.54
CA GLY A 280 -5.07 -4.48 -10.87
C GLY A 280 -5.03 -6.02 -10.85
N VAL A 281 -4.35 -6.62 -9.87
CA VAL A 281 -4.26 -8.08 -9.73
C VAL A 281 -5.60 -8.68 -9.27
N ALA A 282 -6.29 -8.07 -8.31
CA ALA A 282 -7.61 -8.49 -7.87
C ALA A 282 -8.63 -8.42 -9.04
N ALA A 283 -8.57 -7.35 -9.82
CA ALA A 283 -9.34 -7.19 -11.04
C ALA A 283 -9.02 -8.27 -12.07
N TYR A 284 -7.73 -8.55 -12.28
CA TYR A 284 -7.27 -9.62 -13.16
C TYR A 284 -7.85 -10.97 -12.73
N VAL A 285 -7.73 -11.36 -11.45
CA VAL A 285 -8.32 -12.60 -10.91
C VAL A 285 -9.84 -12.64 -11.12
N LYS A 286 -10.55 -11.53 -10.85
CA LYS A 286 -12.00 -11.42 -11.07
C LYS A 286 -12.42 -11.67 -12.52
N THR A 287 -11.55 -11.36 -13.50
CA THR A 287 -11.88 -11.66 -14.92
C THR A 287 -11.90 -13.16 -15.22
N PHE A 288 -11.09 -13.96 -14.54
CA PHE A 288 -11.09 -15.42 -14.66
C PHE A 288 -12.14 -16.08 -13.76
N HIS A 289 -12.48 -15.42 -12.65
CA HIS A 289 -13.44 -15.92 -11.66
C HIS A 289 -14.55 -14.91 -11.36
N PRO A 290 -15.47 -14.65 -12.30
CA PRO A 290 -16.41 -13.54 -12.15
C PRO A 290 -17.41 -13.71 -11.01
N HIS A 291 -17.64 -14.94 -10.56
CA HIS A 291 -18.58 -15.29 -9.49
C HIS A 291 -17.95 -15.36 -8.10
N TRP A 292 -16.62 -15.24 -7.98
CA TRP A 292 -15.97 -15.28 -6.67
C TRP A 292 -16.37 -14.10 -5.80
N SER A 293 -16.59 -14.39 -4.52
CA SER A 293 -16.79 -13.39 -3.47
C SER A 293 -15.54 -12.52 -3.29
N PRO A 294 -15.67 -11.35 -2.63
CA PRO A 294 -14.53 -10.56 -2.19
C PRO A 294 -13.52 -11.36 -1.35
N SER A 295 -14.00 -12.19 -0.42
CA SER A 295 -13.17 -13.02 0.46
C SER A 295 -12.46 -14.13 -0.30
N ALA A 296 -13.08 -14.75 -1.31
CA ALA A 296 -12.40 -15.72 -2.16
C ALA A 296 -11.25 -15.10 -2.97
N ILE A 297 -11.44 -13.91 -3.55
CA ILE A 297 -10.39 -13.18 -4.28
C ILE A 297 -9.27 -12.77 -3.32
N LYS A 298 -9.63 -12.21 -2.16
CA LYS A 298 -8.68 -11.89 -1.09
C LYS A 298 -7.87 -13.12 -0.68
N SER A 299 -8.54 -14.24 -0.42
CA SER A 299 -7.89 -15.51 -0.09
C SER A 299 -6.93 -15.98 -1.19
N ALA A 300 -7.32 -15.88 -2.46
CA ALA A 300 -6.47 -16.29 -3.56
C ALA A 300 -5.18 -15.46 -3.62
N LEU A 301 -5.27 -14.15 -3.42
CA LEU A 301 -4.11 -13.25 -3.39
C LEU A 301 -3.17 -13.57 -2.21
N ILE A 302 -3.74 -13.80 -1.03
CA ILE A 302 -2.98 -14.03 0.21
C ILE A 302 -2.28 -15.40 0.16
N THR A 303 -3.01 -16.47 -0.14
CA THR A 303 -2.49 -17.85 -0.08
C THR A 303 -1.51 -18.20 -1.19
N THR A 304 -1.44 -17.38 -2.25
CA THR A 304 -0.55 -17.62 -3.39
C THR A 304 0.61 -16.62 -3.48
N ALA A 305 0.71 -15.69 -2.54
CA ALA A 305 1.79 -14.72 -2.45
C ALA A 305 3.17 -15.41 -2.43
N PHE A 306 4.16 -14.74 -3.01
CA PHE A 306 5.56 -15.17 -2.90
C PHE A 306 6.03 -14.94 -1.46
N PRO A 307 6.58 -15.98 -0.79
CA PRO A 307 7.18 -15.81 0.53
C PRO A 307 8.27 -14.74 0.50
N MET A 308 8.33 -13.92 1.55
CA MET A 308 9.36 -12.89 1.71
C MET A 308 10.39 -13.30 2.78
N ASP A 309 11.61 -12.80 2.66
CA ASP A 309 12.72 -13.16 3.56
C ASP A 309 12.57 -12.46 4.92
N ALA A 310 12.07 -13.20 5.93
CA ALA A 310 11.80 -12.66 7.27
C ALA A 310 13.03 -12.00 7.94
N PRO A 311 14.24 -12.61 7.96
CA PRO A 311 15.46 -11.96 8.43
C PRO A 311 15.77 -10.58 7.83
N ARG A 312 15.36 -10.33 6.58
CA ARG A 312 15.58 -9.04 5.89
C ARG A 312 14.45 -8.04 6.08
N ASN A 313 13.32 -8.49 6.61
CA ASN A 313 12.11 -7.70 6.74
C ASN A 313 11.74 -7.59 8.21
N GLN A 314 12.18 -6.50 8.85
CA GLN A 314 11.86 -6.25 10.25
C GLN A 314 10.33 -6.26 10.46
N GLY A 315 9.87 -7.11 11.37
CA GLY A 315 8.45 -7.33 11.65
C GLY A 315 7.83 -8.53 10.93
N ALA A 316 8.55 -9.17 9.99
CA ALA A 316 8.12 -10.37 9.27
C ALA A 316 6.67 -10.27 8.74
N GLU A 317 5.77 -11.17 9.16
CA GLU A 317 4.36 -11.17 8.74
C GLU A 317 3.62 -9.89 9.15
N PHE A 318 4.07 -9.17 10.19
CA PHE A 318 3.52 -7.85 10.52
C PHE A 318 3.93 -6.75 9.54
N ALA A 319 4.92 -7.01 8.67
CA ALA A 319 5.42 -6.08 7.66
C ALA A 319 4.97 -6.43 6.24
N TYR A 320 4.81 -7.72 5.89
CA TYR A 320 4.42 -8.13 4.55
C TYR A 320 3.20 -9.08 4.48
N GLY A 321 2.60 -9.43 5.62
CA GLY A 321 1.49 -10.38 5.65
C GLY A 321 1.93 -11.76 5.18
N SER A 322 1.24 -12.29 4.17
CA SER A 322 1.60 -13.58 3.56
C SER A 322 2.71 -13.48 2.51
N GLY A 323 3.17 -12.27 2.18
CA GLY A 323 4.30 -12.05 1.28
C GLY A 323 3.96 -11.15 0.09
N HIS A 324 4.76 -11.23 -0.98
CA HIS A 324 4.65 -10.36 -2.14
C HIS A 324 3.62 -10.89 -3.16
N VAL A 325 2.78 -10.01 -3.71
CA VAL A 325 1.69 -10.39 -4.61
C VAL A 325 2.16 -11.23 -5.80
N ASN A 326 1.44 -12.32 -6.11
CA ASN A 326 1.72 -13.22 -7.23
C ASN A 326 0.52 -13.31 -8.18
N PRO A 327 0.47 -12.49 -9.25
CA PRO A 327 -0.68 -12.43 -10.14
C PRO A 327 -0.96 -13.74 -10.87
N VAL A 328 0.09 -14.49 -11.21
CA VAL A 328 0.00 -15.70 -12.03
C VAL A 328 -0.50 -16.89 -11.22
N LYS A 329 -0.13 -17.00 -9.94
CA LYS A 329 -0.65 -18.07 -9.07
C LYS A 329 -2.04 -17.75 -8.53
N ALA A 330 -2.38 -16.47 -8.33
CA ALA A 330 -3.67 -16.08 -7.76
C ALA A 330 -4.89 -16.44 -8.63
N ILE A 331 -4.72 -16.69 -9.93
CA ILE A 331 -5.82 -17.18 -10.78
C ILE A 331 -6.15 -18.65 -10.57
N ASP A 332 -5.29 -19.44 -9.93
CA ASP A 332 -5.55 -20.85 -9.66
C ASP A 332 -4.95 -21.25 -8.30
N PRO A 333 -5.57 -20.80 -7.19
CA PRO A 333 -5.08 -21.07 -5.84
C PRO A 333 -5.38 -22.49 -5.38
N GLY A 334 -6.19 -23.26 -6.12
CA GLY A 334 -6.71 -24.58 -5.73
C GLY A 334 -7.76 -24.51 -4.62
N LEU A 335 -7.42 -23.91 -3.48
CA LEU A 335 -8.30 -23.74 -2.32
C LEU A 335 -8.45 -22.27 -1.95
N VAL A 336 -9.62 -21.88 -1.45
CA VAL A 336 -9.86 -20.55 -0.89
C VAL A 336 -10.55 -20.61 0.47
N TYR A 337 -10.24 -19.65 1.33
CA TYR A 337 -10.94 -19.35 2.58
C TYR A 337 -12.06 -18.36 2.28
N ASP A 338 -13.22 -18.89 1.92
CA ASP A 338 -14.39 -18.07 1.58
C ASP A 338 -15.23 -17.79 2.83
N THR A 339 -15.81 -16.60 2.91
CA THR A 339 -16.74 -16.23 3.98
C THR A 339 -18.16 -16.31 3.45
N VAL A 340 -19.08 -16.80 4.27
CA VAL A 340 -20.50 -16.88 3.92
C VAL A 340 -21.27 -15.69 4.47
N GLU A 341 -22.46 -15.44 3.91
CA GLU A 341 -23.35 -14.38 4.38
C GLU A 341 -23.57 -14.48 5.90
N GLY A 342 -23.43 -13.34 6.58
CA GLY A 342 -23.53 -13.26 8.04
C GLY A 342 -22.25 -13.58 8.82
N ASP A 343 -21.15 -14.01 8.18
CA ASP A 343 -19.85 -14.17 8.87
C ASP A 343 -19.32 -12.87 9.45
N ASN A 344 -19.42 -11.76 8.71
CA ASN A 344 -18.98 -10.45 9.18
C ASN A 344 -19.79 -9.99 10.41
N ILE A 345 -21.11 -10.20 10.40
CA ILE A 345 -21.97 -9.91 11.55
C ILE A 345 -21.63 -10.82 12.74
N ARG A 346 -21.46 -12.12 12.52
CA ARG A 346 -21.03 -13.06 13.57
C ARG A 346 -19.69 -12.66 14.17
N PHE A 347 -18.77 -12.19 13.34
CA PHE A 347 -17.49 -11.66 13.79
C PHE A 347 -17.67 -10.42 14.66
N LEU A 348 -18.46 -9.43 14.23
CA LEU A 348 -18.76 -8.24 15.04
C LEU A 348 -19.38 -8.60 16.40
N CYS A 349 -20.31 -9.55 16.42
CA CYS A 349 -20.86 -10.08 17.65
C CYS A 349 -19.81 -10.77 18.54
N SER A 350 -18.84 -11.50 17.95
CA SER A 350 -17.81 -12.22 18.69
C SER A 350 -16.79 -11.31 19.39
N ILE A 351 -16.62 -10.08 18.90
CA ILE A 351 -15.76 -9.06 19.52
C ILE A 351 -16.52 -8.17 20.53
N GLY A 352 -17.80 -8.47 20.79
CA GLY A 352 -18.60 -7.81 21.82
C GLY A 352 -19.37 -6.57 21.36
N TYR A 353 -19.49 -6.33 20.05
CA TYR A 353 -20.31 -5.22 19.56
C TYR A 353 -21.80 -5.48 19.81
N ASP A 354 -22.49 -4.47 20.33
CA ASP A 354 -23.92 -4.54 20.60
C ASP A 354 -24.77 -4.27 19.33
N GLU A 355 -26.08 -4.44 19.45
CA GLU A 355 -27.02 -4.20 18.34
C GLU A 355 -26.98 -2.74 17.84
N GLY A 356 -26.62 -1.78 18.70
CA GLY A 356 -26.48 -0.38 18.34
C GLY A 356 -25.28 -0.13 17.42
N SER A 357 -24.10 -0.62 17.82
CA SER A 357 -22.88 -0.57 17.02
C SER A 357 -23.03 -1.32 15.70
N ILE A 358 -23.64 -2.51 15.72
CA ILE A 358 -23.90 -3.29 14.50
C ILE A 358 -24.86 -2.54 13.57
N LYS A 359 -25.88 -1.88 14.11
CA LYS A 359 -26.81 -1.08 13.30
C LYS A 359 -26.11 0.09 12.61
N ILE A 360 -25.13 0.72 13.25
CA ILE A 360 -24.32 1.79 12.63
C ILE A 360 -23.53 1.23 11.44
N ILE A 361 -22.92 0.05 11.59
CA ILE A 361 -22.07 -0.56 10.55
C ILE A 361 -22.89 -1.19 9.42
N ALA A 362 -23.93 -1.95 9.76
CA ALA A 362 -24.73 -2.72 8.79
C ALA A 362 -25.87 -1.91 8.19
N GLY A 363 -26.22 -0.76 8.77
CA GLY A 363 -27.29 0.12 8.31
C GLY A 363 -28.71 -0.45 8.44
N ASN A 364 -28.88 -1.58 9.13
CA ASN A 364 -30.16 -2.25 9.34
C ASN A 364 -30.27 -2.79 10.78
N ASN A 365 -31.48 -3.19 11.21
CA ASN A 365 -31.72 -3.75 12.54
C ASN A 365 -31.29 -5.23 12.62
N THR A 366 -30.07 -5.56 12.22
CA THR A 366 -29.53 -6.92 12.35
C THR A 366 -29.13 -7.16 13.80
N SER A 367 -29.62 -8.25 14.39
CA SER A 367 -29.26 -8.68 15.73
C SER A 367 -28.25 -9.82 15.72
N CYS A 368 -27.49 -9.93 16.81
CA CYS A 368 -26.57 -11.04 17.00
C CYS A 368 -27.33 -12.37 17.12
N PRO A 369 -27.03 -13.40 16.30
CA PRO A 369 -27.64 -14.71 16.44
C PRO A 369 -27.43 -15.26 17.86
N LYS A 370 -28.40 -15.98 18.43
CA LYS A 370 -28.32 -16.51 19.82
C LYS A 370 -27.08 -17.39 20.11
N ASN A 371 -26.41 -17.90 19.07
CA ASN A 371 -25.19 -18.72 19.16
C ASN A 371 -23.90 -17.96 18.78
N SER A 372 -23.95 -16.66 18.47
CA SER A 372 -22.77 -15.89 18.03
C SER A 372 -21.70 -15.77 19.10
N THR A 373 -22.09 -15.82 20.39
CA THR A 373 -21.19 -15.81 21.55
C THR A 373 -20.31 -17.06 21.69
N LYS A 374 -20.54 -18.10 20.87
CA LYS A 374 -19.69 -19.30 20.83
C LYS A 374 -18.55 -19.21 19.82
N MET A 375 -18.64 -18.31 18.84
CA MET A 375 -17.60 -18.12 17.85
C MET A 375 -16.52 -17.21 18.46
N LEU A 376 -15.27 -17.66 18.47
CA LEU A 376 -14.17 -16.78 18.84
C LEU A 376 -13.79 -15.91 17.63
N PRO A 377 -13.31 -14.67 17.83
CA PRO A 377 -12.82 -13.84 16.73
C PRO A 377 -11.81 -14.59 15.84
N ARG A 378 -10.90 -15.36 16.47
CA ARG A 378 -9.89 -16.19 15.77
C ARG A 378 -10.47 -17.25 14.82
N ASP A 379 -11.74 -17.62 14.95
CA ASP A 379 -12.43 -18.61 14.11
C ASP A 379 -13.09 -17.97 12.87
N PHE A 380 -12.98 -16.65 12.70
CA PHE A 380 -13.31 -16.01 11.42
C PHE A 380 -12.51 -16.70 10.30
N ASN A 381 -13.17 -17.04 9.19
CA ASN A 381 -12.59 -17.89 8.14
C ASN A 381 -11.60 -17.12 7.27
N TYR A 382 -10.48 -16.76 7.88
CA TYR A 382 -9.45 -15.90 7.32
C TYR A 382 -8.24 -16.73 6.85
N PRO A 383 -7.57 -16.36 5.75
CA PRO A 383 -6.45 -17.11 5.18
C PRO A 383 -5.15 -17.06 6.00
N THR A 384 -5.13 -16.36 7.14
CA THR A 384 -3.99 -16.31 8.07
C THR A 384 -4.41 -16.74 9.48
N LEU A 385 -3.42 -17.18 10.26
CA LEU A 385 -3.58 -17.66 11.63
C LEU A 385 -2.68 -16.86 12.56
N THR A 386 -3.27 -16.12 13.50
CA THR A 386 -2.51 -15.36 14.49
C THR A 386 -3.15 -15.46 15.86
N ALA A 387 -2.34 -15.49 16.92
CA ALA A 387 -2.83 -15.50 18.29
C ALA A 387 -1.91 -14.71 19.22
N LEU A 388 -2.52 -13.96 20.15
CA LEU A 388 -1.79 -13.34 21.25
C LEU A 388 -1.54 -14.39 22.32
N VAL A 389 -0.28 -14.59 22.68
CA VAL A 389 0.10 -15.60 23.68
C VAL A 389 0.95 -14.98 24.78
N PRO A 390 0.80 -15.44 26.04
CA PRO A 390 1.60 -14.94 27.15
C PRO A 390 3.07 -15.31 26.98
N ALA A 391 3.95 -14.32 27.11
CA ALA A 391 5.40 -14.52 27.04
C ALA A 391 5.88 -15.46 28.15
N GLY A 392 6.71 -16.45 27.78
CA GLY A 392 7.35 -17.38 28.72
C GLY A 392 6.41 -18.38 29.39
N LYS A 393 5.15 -18.50 28.95
CA LYS A 393 4.19 -19.47 29.51
C LYS A 393 3.71 -20.46 28.45
N PRO A 394 3.54 -21.76 28.79
CA PRO A 394 2.90 -22.71 27.88
C PRO A 394 1.48 -22.26 27.53
N PHE A 395 1.10 -22.43 26.27
CA PHE A 395 -0.23 -22.09 25.77
C PHE A 395 -0.73 -23.17 24.80
N LYS A 396 -2.04 -23.23 24.62
CA LYS A 396 -2.69 -24.03 23.59
C LYS A 396 -3.73 -23.16 22.89
N VAL A 397 -3.58 -23.00 21.58
CA VAL A 397 -4.52 -22.27 20.73
C VAL A 397 -5.09 -23.25 19.70
N THR A 398 -6.38 -23.13 19.42
CA THR A 398 -7.07 -23.91 18.39
C THR A 398 -7.74 -22.92 17.43
N PHE A 399 -7.63 -23.19 16.13
CA PHE A 399 -8.25 -22.41 15.06
C PHE A 399 -9.17 -23.32 14.25
N HIS A 400 -10.36 -22.84 13.93
CA HIS A 400 -11.26 -23.52 13.00
C HIS A 400 -11.26 -22.79 11.65
N ARG A 401 -11.07 -23.55 10.57
CA ARG A 401 -11.07 -23.03 9.19
C ARG A 401 -11.85 -23.94 8.27
N THR A 402 -12.49 -23.33 7.28
CA THR A 402 -13.16 -24.03 6.18
C THR A 402 -12.49 -23.60 4.88
N VAL A 403 -12.06 -24.57 4.07
CA VAL A 403 -11.49 -24.32 2.75
C VAL A 403 -12.43 -24.84 1.67
N THR A 404 -12.62 -24.05 0.64
CA THR A 404 -13.44 -24.39 -0.52
C THR A 404 -12.53 -24.73 -1.69
N ASN A 405 -12.73 -25.91 -2.29
CA ASN A 405 -12.03 -26.26 -3.53
C ASN A 405 -12.61 -25.48 -4.70
N VAL A 406 -11.77 -24.67 -5.34
CA VAL A 406 -12.13 -23.87 -6.54
C VAL A 406 -11.57 -24.46 -7.82
N ALA A 407 -10.76 -25.53 -7.73
CA ALA A 407 -10.31 -26.27 -8.89
C ALA A 407 -11.42 -27.17 -9.45
N VAL A 408 -11.38 -27.40 -10.77
CA VAL A 408 -12.31 -28.30 -11.46
C VAL A 408 -12.12 -29.75 -11.00
N ALA A 409 -10.88 -30.14 -10.71
CA ALA A 409 -10.55 -31.49 -10.26
C ALA A 409 -10.82 -31.68 -8.77
N ARG A 410 -11.30 -32.87 -8.41
CA ARG A 410 -11.28 -33.32 -7.01
C ARG A 410 -9.85 -33.74 -6.66
N SER A 411 -9.32 -33.14 -5.60
CA SER A 411 -7.95 -33.33 -5.17
C SER A 411 -7.89 -33.62 -3.67
N THR A 412 -6.84 -34.32 -3.24
CA THR A 412 -6.52 -34.52 -1.83
C THR A 412 -5.30 -33.68 -1.48
N TYR A 413 -5.39 -32.91 -0.40
CA TYR A 413 -4.32 -32.05 0.09
C TYR A 413 -3.78 -32.58 1.41
N ASN A 414 -2.46 -32.60 1.57
CA ASN A 414 -1.81 -32.91 2.84
C ASN A 414 -1.33 -31.61 3.48
N ALA A 415 -1.70 -31.39 4.74
CA ALA A 415 -1.23 -30.24 5.50
C ALA A 415 0.22 -30.45 5.96
N THR A 416 1.09 -29.50 5.66
CA THR A 416 2.47 -29.45 6.17
C THR A 416 2.58 -28.28 7.14
N ILE A 417 3.12 -28.54 8.33
CA ILE A 417 3.29 -27.53 9.37
C ILE A 417 4.80 -27.27 9.52
N ALA A 418 5.22 -26.04 9.23
CA ALA A 418 6.53 -25.53 9.62
C ALA A 418 6.35 -24.79 10.95
N THR A 419 6.97 -25.28 12.02
CA THR A 419 6.94 -24.60 13.32
C THR A 419 7.93 -23.42 13.30
N PRO A 420 7.55 -22.25 13.86
CA PRO A 420 8.42 -21.07 13.98
C PRO A 420 9.75 -21.36 14.67
#